data_AF-A0A1G6NF65-F1
#
_entry.id   AF-A0A1G6NF65-F1
#
_cell.length_a   1.000
_cell.length_b   1.000
_cell.length_c   1.000
_cell.angle_alpha   90.00
_cell.angle_beta   90.00
_cell.angle_gamma   90.00
#
_symmetry.space_group_name_H-M   'P 1'
#
loop_
_entity.id
_entity.type
_entity.pdbx_description
1 polymer ?
#
loop_
_entity_poly.entity_id
_entity_poly.type
_entity_poly.pdbx_seq_one_letter_code
_entity_poly.pdbx_strand_id
1 'polypeptide(L)'
;MRESAHRQPAVVGNGVAAIDLPFQARTTTGGAGGAAISAADGALVEAEPSGTPYQYLTVLGLVALSVLTLYLKLDIGFVSLSIAVLLTLVSPNLQKAALTQVSWPEIMLIVGVSTYVGVMEKMGTISFVGHSVAGMTSPMMAALLLCFVGAVISAFASSTAVLGSLIPLAVPFLQQGSDVSAIGFIAAMAVSSTIVDVSPFSTNGALVLANAQGVDRHAFFRKLMVYGGLVTLLAPVVLWFSFVVL
;
A
#
# COMPACT_ATOMS: atom_id res chain seq x y z
N MET A 1 75.45 -18.85 5.25
CA MET A 1 75.52 -17.99 6.44
C MET A 1 75.08 -16.60 6.00
N ARG A 2 73.78 -16.27 6.04
CA ARG A 2 73.07 -15.67 7.19
C ARG A 2 73.84 -14.51 7.82
N GLU A 3 73.59 -13.29 7.35
CA GLU A 3 73.34 -12.13 8.22
C GLU A 3 72.70 -10.98 7.42
N SER A 4 71.82 -10.24 8.10
CA SER A 4 70.86 -9.29 7.59
C SER A 4 70.89 -8.05 8.47
N ALA A 5 71.01 -6.85 7.87
CA ALA A 5 70.59 -5.57 8.48
C ALA A 5 70.40 -4.52 7.37
N HIS A 6 69.16 -4.23 6.98
CA HIS A 6 68.27 -3.18 7.51
C HIS A 6 68.41 -1.81 6.78
N ARG A 7 67.55 -1.60 5.79
CA ARG A 7 67.00 -0.27 5.42
C ARG A 7 65.48 -0.35 5.52
N GLN A 8 64.89 0.46 6.39
CA GLN A 8 63.47 0.84 6.34
C GLN A 8 63.30 2.02 5.36
N PRO A 9 62.08 2.25 4.83
CA PRO A 9 61.22 3.24 5.47
C PRO A 9 59.71 2.88 5.56
N ALA A 10 59.15 3.31 6.70
CA ALA A 10 57.80 3.81 7.00
C ALA A 10 56.59 3.45 6.12
N VAL A 11 55.60 2.81 6.75
CA VAL A 11 54.16 3.06 6.49
C VAL A 11 53.48 3.26 7.85
N VAL A 12 52.97 4.46 8.07
CA VAL A 12 52.22 4.88 9.27
C VAL A 12 50.79 4.36 9.14
N GLY A 13 50.44 3.36 9.95
CA GLY A 13 49.06 2.89 10.14
C GLY A 13 48.41 3.64 11.29
N ASN A 14 47.45 4.50 10.99
CA ASN A 14 46.65 5.21 11.99
C ASN A 14 45.73 4.23 12.72
N GLY A 15 46.01 4.00 14.00
CA GLY A 15 45.06 3.42 14.94
C GLY A 15 44.11 4.49 15.44
N VAL A 16 42.81 4.28 15.27
CA VAL A 16 41.80 4.90 16.13
C VAL A 16 40.89 3.77 16.60
N ALA A 17 41.06 3.43 17.88
CA ALA A 17 40.21 2.52 18.61
C ALA A 17 38.79 3.08 18.66
N ALA A 18 37.82 2.28 18.22
CA ALA A 18 36.44 2.43 18.63
C ALA A 18 36.33 1.97 20.09
N ILE A 19 35.63 2.72 20.94
CA ILE A 19 34.66 2.27 21.95
C ILE A 19 34.22 3.46 22.83
N ASP A 20 32.89 3.56 23.00
CA ASP A 20 32.07 4.08 24.12
C ASP A 20 31.35 5.46 24.12
N LEU A 21 30.00 5.32 23.93
CA LEU A 21 28.86 5.84 24.73
C LEU A 21 28.40 7.31 24.56
N PRO A 22 27.15 7.71 24.94
CA PRO A 22 25.88 6.96 25.11
C PRO A 22 24.62 7.71 24.55
N PHE A 23 23.46 7.04 24.60
CA PHE A 23 22.11 7.58 24.85
C PHE A 23 21.88 9.10 24.67
N GLN A 24 21.20 9.49 23.57
CA GLN A 24 20.43 10.74 23.53
C GLN A 24 19.02 10.53 22.94
N ALA A 25 18.05 10.80 23.82
CA ALA A 25 16.80 11.52 23.60
C ALA A 25 16.00 11.25 22.31
N ARG A 26 15.01 10.36 22.42
CA ARG A 26 13.84 10.36 21.53
C ARG A 26 12.70 11.12 22.22
N THR A 27 12.58 12.41 21.91
CA THR A 27 11.36 13.20 22.18
C THR A 27 10.94 13.95 20.91
N THR A 28 9.77 13.53 20.42
CA THR A 28 8.71 14.31 19.73
C THR A 28 9.04 15.06 18.44
N THR A 29 8.35 14.70 17.36
CA THR A 29 7.24 15.50 16.78
C THR A 29 6.45 14.65 15.78
N GLY A 30 5.11 14.68 15.89
CA GLY A 30 4.22 14.13 14.89
C GLY A 30 4.35 14.88 13.55
N GLY A 31 4.35 14.11 12.48
CA GLY A 31 4.32 14.57 11.10
C GLY A 31 3.61 13.51 10.27
N ALA A 32 2.63 13.97 9.52
CA ALA A 32 1.67 13.19 8.77
C ALA A 32 2.29 12.20 7.76
N GLY A 33 1.54 11.10 7.53
CA GLY A 33 1.20 10.64 6.19
C GLY A 33 2.36 10.37 5.24
N GLY A 34 2.88 9.15 5.31
CA GLY A 34 3.85 8.65 4.35
C GLY A 34 4.34 7.29 4.81
N ALA A 35 3.45 6.29 4.81
CA ALA A 35 3.89 4.91 4.80
C ALA A 35 4.52 4.64 3.43
N ALA A 36 5.69 5.24 3.21
CA ALA A 36 6.71 4.67 2.35
C ALA A 36 7.05 3.32 3.00
N ILE A 37 6.35 2.29 2.54
CA ILE A 37 6.79 0.91 2.72
C ILE A 37 8.23 0.91 2.25
N SER A 38 9.12 0.60 3.18
CA SER A 38 10.58 0.63 3.04
C SER A 38 11.01 0.31 1.62
N ALA A 39 11.45 1.34 0.88
CA ALA A 39 12.24 1.19 -0.34
C ALA A 39 13.68 0.71 -0.03
N ALA A 40 13.82 -0.13 0.99
CA ALA A 40 15.05 -0.79 1.41
C ALA A 40 14.67 -2.18 1.94
N ASP A 41 14.38 -3.09 1.01
CA ASP A 41 15.34 -4.16 0.72
C ASP A 41 15.07 -4.70 -0.70
N GLY A 42 15.34 -3.84 -1.69
CA GLY A 42 15.57 -4.26 -3.06
C GLY A 42 16.99 -4.77 -3.24
N ALA A 43 17.53 -5.51 -2.26
CA ALA A 43 18.54 -6.50 -2.60
C ALA A 43 17.90 -7.35 -3.69
N LEU A 44 18.56 -7.39 -4.84
CA LEU A 44 18.22 -8.30 -5.91
C LEU A 44 17.96 -9.65 -5.26
N VAL A 45 16.69 -10.06 -5.16
CA VAL A 45 16.37 -11.46 -4.95
C VAL A 45 16.84 -12.09 -6.25
N GLU A 46 18.13 -12.42 -6.26
CA GLU A 46 18.67 -13.38 -7.19
C GLU A 46 17.70 -14.54 -7.11
N ALA A 47 16.97 -14.74 -8.21
CA ALA A 47 15.86 -15.67 -8.21
C ALA A 47 16.41 -17.03 -7.80
N GLU A 48 16.19 -17.39 -6.53
CA GLU A 48 16.51 -18.71 -6.01
C GLU A 48 15.98 -19.72 -7.03
N PRO A 49 16.78 -20.74 -7.38
CA PRO A 49 16.49 -21.60 -8.52
C PRO A 49 15.05 -22.08 -8.46
N SER A 50 14.29 -21.75 -9.50
CA SER A 50 12.87 -22.09 -9.62
C SER A 50 12.69 -23.59 -9.42
N GLY A 51 11.96 -23.99 -8.37
CA GLY A 51 11.73 -25.41 -8.05
C GLY A 51 11.86 -25.85 -6.60
N THR A 52 11.89 -24.94 -5.61
CA THR A 52 11.83 -25.37 -4.20
C THR A 52 10.45 -25.96 -3.88
N PRO A 53 10.37 -27.09 -3.13
CA PRO A 53 9.09 -27.72 -2.77
C PRO A 53 8.15 -26.78 -2.00
N TYR A 54 8.72 -25.80 -1.29
CA TYR A 54 7.98 -24.75 -0.61
C TYR A 54 7.30 -23.77 -1.58
N GLN A 55 7.88 -23.48 -2.74
CA GLN A 55 7.26 -22.65 -3.78
C GLN A 55 6.00 -23.33 -4.36
N TYR A 56 6.05 -24.64 -4.62
CA TYR A 56 4.86 -25.38 -5.03
C TYR A 56 3.78 -25.39 -3.95
N LEU A 57 4.16 -25.51 -2.69
CA LEU A 57 3.22 -25.48 -1.57
C LEU A 57 2.55 -24.12 -1.39
N THR A 58 3.29 -23.01 -1.56
CA THR A 58 2.74 -21.65 -1.50
C THR A 58 1.82 -21.37 -2.69
N VAL A 59 2.18 -21.79 -3.91
CA VAL A 59 1.32 -21.69 -5.09
C VAL A 59 0.04 -22.51 -4.89
N LEU A 60 0.14 -23.75 -4.38
CA LEU A 60 -1.02 -24.57 -4.04
C LEU A 60 -1.90 -23.87 -2.99
N GLY A 61 -1.29 -23.25 -1.98
CA GLY A 61 -1.99 -22.43 -0.99
C GLY A 61 -2.77 -21.27 -1.62
N LEU A 62 -2.17 -20.53 -2.56
CA LEU A 62 -2.86 -19.45 -3.28
C LEU A 62 -4.02 -19.94 -4.15
N VAL A 63 -3.85 -21.08 -4.82
CA VAL A 63 -4.93 -21.72 -5.60
C VAL A 63 -6.06 -22.18 -4.67
N ALA A 64 -5.71 -22.83 -3.55
CA ALA A 64 -6.67 -23.27 -2.55
C ALA A 64 -7.44 -22.07 -1.97
N LEU A 65 -6.74 -20.98 -1.61
CA LEU A 65 -7.37 -19.74 -1.15
C LEU A 65 -8.39 -19.21 -2.16
N SER A 66 -8.01 -19.15 -3.44
CA SER A 66 -8.88 -18.67 -4.52
C SER A 66 -10.12 -19.56 -4.68
N VAL A 67 -9.95 -20.89 -4.71
CA VAL A 67 -11.08 -21.83 -4.87
C VAL A 67 -12.00 -21.81 -3.65
N LEU A 68 -11.45 -21.83 -2.43
CA LEU A 68 -12.24 -21.82 -1.20
C LEU A 68 -13.04 -20.51 -1.04
N THR A 69 -12.48 -19.37 -1.45
CA THR A 69 -13.13 -18.07 -1.25
C THR A 69 -14.09 -17.72 -2.37
N LEU A 70 -13.75 -18.02 -3.63
CA LEU A 70 -14.60 -17.67 -4.78
C LEU A 70 -15.70 -18.69 -5.05
N TYR A 71 -15.39 -20.00 -4.98
CA TYR A 71 -16.35 -21.05 -5.30
C TYR A 71 -17.15 -21.49 -4.06
N LEU A 72 -16.44 -21.78 -2.96
CA LEU A 72 -17.06 -22.22 -1.71
C LEU A 72 -17.55 -21.05 -0.83
N LYS A 73 -17.25 -19.80 -1.20
CA LYS A 73 -17.66 -18.57 -0.49
C LYS A 73 -17.25 -18.55 0.99
N LEU A 74 -16.14 -19.19 1.33
CA LEU A 74 -15.56 -19.14 2.68
C LEU A 74 -14.97 -17.75 2.96
N ASP A 75 -14.97 -17.36 4.24
CA ASP A 75 -14.37 -16.10 4.69
C ASP A 75 -12.88 -16.05 4.33
N ILE A 76 -12.48 -15.00 3.62
CA ILE A 76 -11.12 -14.79 3.13
C ILE A 76 -10.11 -14.67 4.28
N GLY A 77 -10.51 -14.06 5.41
CA GLY A 77 -9.66 -13.91 6.58
C GLY A 77 -9.36 -15.24 7.24
N PHE A 78 -10.40 -16.04 7.49
CA PHE A 78 -10.25 -17.38 8.06
C PHE A 78 -9.43 -18.33 7.17
N VAL A 79 -9.71 -18.34 5.86
CA VAL A 79 -9.00 -19.19 4.90
C VAL A 79 -7.52 -18.79 4.79
N SER A 80 -7.22 -17.48 4.69
CA SER A 80 -5.84 -17.00 4.62
C SER A 80 -5.04 -17.30 5.89
N LEU A 81 -5.62 -17.10 7.08
CA LEU A 81 -4.99 -17.48 8.36
C LEU A 81 -4.74 -18.99 8.45
N SER A 82 -5.70 -19.81 8.03
CA SER A 82 -5.56 -21.28 8.05
C SER A 82 -4.41 -21.74 7.16
N ILE A 83 -4.32 -21.20 5.94
CA ILE A 83 -3.23 -21.50 5.01
C ILE A 83 -1.88 -21.00 5.54
N ALA A 84 -1.84 -19.79 6.12
CA ALA A 84 -0.64 -19.27 6.75
C ALA A 84 -0.14 -20.17 7.89
N VAL A 85 -1.03 -20.67 8.75
CA VAL A 85 -0.70 -21.63 9.82
C VAL A 85 -0.17 -22.93 9.24
N LEU A 86 -0.83 -23.49 8.21
CA LEU A 86 -0.38 -24.73 7.56
C LEU A 86 1.02 -24.58 6.95
N LEU A 87 1.29 -23.48 6.25
CA LEU A 87 2.61 -23.19 5.69
C LEU A 87 3.66 -22.99 6.79
N THR A 88 3.28 -22.36 7.91
CA THR A 88 4.16 -22.16 9.07
C THR A 88 4.58 -23.48 9.70
N LEU A 89 3.68 -24.46 9.77
CA LEU A 89 3.99 -25.79 10.31
C LEU A 89 5.00 -26.55 9.44
N VAL A 90 4.97 -26.35 8.12
CA VAL A 90 5.91 -27.00 7.20
C VAL A 90 7.28 -26.29 7.19
N SER A 91 7.31 -24.96 7.26
CA SER A 91 8.56 -24.19 7.29
C SER A 91 8.48 -22.96 8.20
N PRO A 92 8.70 -23.12 9.52
CA PRO A 92 8.51 -22.04 10.49
C PRO A 92 9.54 -20.92 10.34
N ASN A 93 10.74 -21.23 9.84
CA ASN A 93 11.81 -20.23 9.66
C ASN A 93 11.50 -19.25 8.53
N LEU A 94 10.87 -19.73 7.44
CA LEU A 94 10.47 -18.86 6.33
C LEU A 94 9.26 -17.99 6.72
N GLN A 95 8.34 -18.51 7.53
CA GLN A 95 7.16 -17.73 7.91
C GLN A 95 7.45 -16.60 8.90
N LYS A 96 8.46 -16.73 9.78
CA LYS A 96 8.86 -15.62 10.66
C LYS A 96 9.28 -14.39 9.87
N ALA A 97 10.00 -14.58 8.76
CA ALA A 97 10.35 -13.51 7.83
C ALA A 97 9.12 -12.99 7.05
N ALA A 98 8.18 -13.87 6.70
CA ALA A 98 6.93 -13.43 6.04
C ALA A 98 6.05 -12.56 6.97
N LEU A 99 6.02 -12.82 8.28
CA LEU A 99 5.25 -12.01 9.24
C LEU A 99 5.73 -10.56 9.34
N THR A 100 7.03 -10.31 9.11
CA THR A 100 7.56 -8.94 9.10
C THR A 100 7.19 -8.17 7.84
N GLN A 101 6.72 -8.87 6.79
CA GLN A 101 6.24 -8.27 5.54
C GLN A 101 4.74 -7.91 5.59
N VAL A 102 4.05 -8.24 6.69
CA VAL A 102 2.64 -7.84 6.88
C VAL A 102 2.56 -6.34 7.13
N SER A 103 1.72 -5.65 6.35
CA SER A 103 1.51 -4.20 6.49
C SER A 103 0.58 -3.87 7.66
N TRP A 104 1.12 -3.93 8.89
CA TRP A 104 0.41 -3.56 10.12
C TRP A 104 -0.22 -2.16 10.09
N PRO A 105 0.43 -1.11 9.52
CA PRO A 105 -0.18 0.22 9.43
C PRO A 105 -1.47 0.24 8.62
N GLU A 106 -1.57 -0.56 7.54
CA GLU A 106 -2.77 -0.63 6.71
C GLU A 106 -3.93 -1.26 7.47
N ILE A 107 -3.67 -2.34 8.20
CA ILE A 107 -4.67 -3.00 9.06
C ILE A 107 -5.16 -2.02 10.13
N MET A 108 -4.24 -1.33 10.81
CA MET A 108 -4.60 -0.34 11.84
C MET A 108 -5.39 0.83 11.27
N LEU A 109 -5.08 1.28 10.05
CA LEU A 109 -5.81 2.35 9.37
C LEU A 109 -7.26 1.93 9.09
N ILE A 110 -7.46 0.76 8.49
CA ILE A 110 -8.80 0.23 8.15
C ILE A 110 -9.63 0.05 9.42
N VAL A 111 -9.05 -0.54 10.47
CA VAL A 111 -9.72 -0.73 11.76
C VAL A 111 -10.06 0.61 12.41
N GLY A 112 -9.12 1.57 12.40
CA GLY A 112 -9.32 2.90 12.97
C GLY A 112 -10.42 3.68 12.28
N VAL A 113 -10.42 3.71 10.94
CA VAL A 113 -11.47 4.38 10.15
C VAL A 113 -12.82 3.68 10.33
N SER A 114 -12.87 2.34 10.29
CA SER A 114 -14.13 1.59 10.52
C SER A 114 -14.70 1.86 11.91
N THR A 115 -13.85 1.91 12.93
CA THR A 115 -14.26 2.25 14.30
C THR A 115 -14.76 3.68 14.40
N TYR A 116 -14.05 4.63 13.79
CA TYR A 116 -14.45 6.05 13.76
C TYR A 116 -15.80 6.25 13.10
N VAL A 117 -16.02 5.63 11.92
CA VAL A 117 -17.31 5.66 11.23
C VAL A 117 -18.42 5.10 12.11
N GLY A 118 -18.18 3.95 12.76
CA GLY A 118 -19.15 3.36 13.69
C GLY A 118 -19.47 4.25 14.89
N VAL A 119 -18.49 5.00 15.42
CA VAL A 119 -18.72 5.99 16.49
C VAL A 119 -19.56 7.16 15.97
N MET A 120 -19.22 7.72 14.81
CA MET A 120 -19.97 8.82 14.18
C MET A 120 -21.43 8.43 13.87
N GLU A 121 -21.64 7.19 13.46
CA GLU A 121 -22.97 6.63 13.22
C GLU A 121 -23.79 6.59 14.51
N LYS A 122 -23.21 6.03 15.59
CA LYS A 122 -23.86 5.97 16.91
C LYS A 122 -24.16 7.35 17.50
N MET A 123 -23.30 8.34 17.24
CA MET A 123 -23.51 9.73 17.67
C MET A 123 -24.56 10.45 16.83
N GLY A 124 -25.08 9.83 15.77
CA GLY A 124 -26.05 10.45 14.86
C GLY A 124 -25.44 11.55 13.98
N THR A 125 -24.11 11.73 14.00
CA THR A 125 -23.42 12.76 13.20
C THR A 125 -23.64 12.52 11.71
N ILE A 126 -23.64 11.26 11.29
CA ILE A 126 -23.91 10.83 9.92
C ILE A 126 -25.30 11.29 9.46
N SER A 127 -26.34 11.07 10.28
CA SER A 127 -27.69 11.57 9.99
C SER A 127 -27.77 13.09 10.02
N PHE A 128 -27.12 13.75 11.00
CA PHE A 128 -27.11 15.21 11.10
C PHE A 128 -26.50 15.89 9.86
N VAL A 129 -25.36 15.38 9.39
CA VAL A 129 -24.71 15.86 8.18
C VAL A 129 -25.58 15.57 6.96
N GLY A 130 -26.19 14.38 6.86
CA GLY A 130 -27.10 14.04 5.76
C GLY A 130 -28.26 15.03 5.60
N HIS A 131 -28.93 15.39 6.70
CA HIS A 131 -30.03 16.37 6.68
C HIS A 131 -29.54 17.80 6.41
N SER A 132 -28.32 18.15 6.82
CA SER A 132 -27.73 19.47 6.57
C SER A 132 -27.24 19.63 5.13
N VAL A 133 -26.72 18.56 4.53
CA VAL A 133 -26.18 18.52 3.18
C VAL A 133 -27.29 18.49 2.11
N ALA A 134 -28.49 18.01 2.45
CA ALA A 134 -29.67 18.11 1.60
C ALA A 134 -29.98 19.54 1.12
N GLY A 135 -29.42 20.58 1.76
CA GLY A 135 -29.51 21.98 1.34
C GLY A 135 -28.29 22.56 0.61
N MET A 136 -27.13 21.88 0.54
CA MET A 136 -25.86 22.54 0.19
C MET A 136 -24.89 21.76 -0.73
N THR A 137 -24.98 20.42 -0.81
CA THR A 137 -24.09 19.62 -1.69
C THR A 137 -24.87 18.56 -2.44
N SER A 138 -24.78 18.55 -3.78
CA SER A 138 -25.30 17.46 -4.60
C SER A 138 -24.59 16.15 -4.22
N PRO A 139 -25.31 15.04 -3.95
CA PRO A 139 -24.72 13.74 -3.68
C PRO A 139 -23.70 13.30 -4.74
N MET A 140 -23.91 13.68 -6.00
CA MET A 140 -22.97 13.33 -7.07
C MET A 140 -21.62 14.04 -6.90
N MET A 141 -21.60 15.26 -6.37
CA MET A 141 -20.36 15.99 -6.09
C MET A 141 -19.56 15.34 -4.96
N ALA A 142 -20.25 14.85 -3.93
CA ALA A 142 -19.62 14.09 -2.84
C ALA A 142 -19.00 12.78 -3.36
N ALA A 143 -19.70 12.08 -4.26
CA ALA A 143 -19.17 10.90 -4.93
C ALA A 143 -17.90 11.23 -5.74
N LEU A 144 -17.90 12.33 -6.51
CA LEU A 144 -16.72 12.77 -7.26
C LEU A 144 -15.54 13.10 -6.32
N LEU A 145 -15.80 13.84 -5.23
CA LEU A 145 -14.78 14.18 -4.24
C LEU A 145 -14.17 12.93 -3.60
N LEU A 146 -14.97 11.92 -3.26
CA LEU A 146 -14.47 10.66 -2.71
C LEU A 146 -13.61 9.90 -3.73
N CYS A 147 -13.97 9.90 -5.01
CA CYS A 147 -13.13 9.31 -6.07
C CYS A 147 -11.80 10.05 -6.21
N PHE A 148 -11.80 11.38 -6.07
CA PHE A 148 -10.59 12.20 -6.06
C PHE A 148 -9.70 11.93 -4.85
N VAL A 149 -10.28 11.89 -3.65
CA VAL A 149 -9.55 11.54 -2.43
C VAL A 149 -8.93 10.15 -2.56
N GLY A 150 -9.68 9.19 -3.10
CA GLY A 150 -9.18 7.86 -3.42
C GLY A 150 -7.98 7.92 -4.38
N ALA A 151 -8.10 8.59 -5.53
CA ALA A 151 -7.02 8.67 -6.51
C ALA A 151 -5.77 9.40 -5.99
N VAL A 152 -5.94 10.53 -5.29
CA VAL A 152 -4.80 11.32 -4.79
C VAL A 152 -4.06 10.55 -3.71
N ILE A 153 -4.75 9.97 -2.74
CA ILE A 153 -4.09 9.20 -1.67
C ILE A 153 -3.43 7.96 -2.27
N SER A 154 -4.10 7.27 -3.19
CA SER A 154 -3.57 6.04 -3.79
C SER A 154 -2.34 6.27 -4.68
N ALA A 155 -2.18 7.48 -5.24
CA ALA A 155 -0.98 7.84 -6.01
C ALA A 155 0.32 7.75 -5.20
N PHE A 156 0.22 7.81 -3.86
CA PHE A 156 1.34 7.85 -2.92
C PHE A 156 1.31 6.75 -1.85
N ALA A 157 0.21 5.99 -1.75
CA ALA A 157 -0.04 5.06 -0.67
C ALA A 157 -0.46 3.68 -1.22
N SER A 158 -1.00 2.85 -0.33
CA SER A 158 -1.53 1.53 -0.69
C SER A 158 -2.96 1.63 -1.21
N SER A 159 -3.18 1.20 -2.46
CA SER A 159 -4.50 1.14 -3.10
C SER A 159 -5.49 0.27 -2.33
N THR A 160 -5.03 -0.81 -1.71
CA THR A 160 -5.85 -1.68 -0.86
C THR A 160 -6.22 -0.99 0.45
N ALA A 161 -5.32 -0.22 1.05
CA ALA A 161 -5.60 0.55 2.26
C ALA A 161 -6.58 1.71 2.00
N VAL A 162 -6.47 2.37 0.85
CA VAL A 162 -7.41 3.39 0.40
C VAL A 162 -8.82 2.81 0.28
N LEU A 163 -8.99 1.69 -0.43
CA LEU A 163 -10.30 1.06 -0.56
C LEU A 163 -10.82 0.52 0.77
N GLY A 164 -9.96 -0.13 1.57
CA GLY A 164 -10.34 -0.66 2.87
C GLY A 164 -10.80 0.42 3.86
N SER A 165 -10.31 1.66 3.73
CA SER A 165 -10.71 2.78 4.59
C SER A 165 -11.87 3.61 4.02
N LEU A 166 -11.91 3.85 2.71
CA LEU A 166 -12.94 4.68 2.09
C LEU A 166 -14.27 3.96 1.90
N ILE A 167 -14.29 2.64 1.73
CA ILE A 167 -15.54 1.89 1.55
C ILE A 167 -16.42 1.95 2.81
N PRO A 168 -15.92 1.69 4.04
CA PRO A 168 -16.72 1.86 5.25
C PRO A 168 -17.27 3.28 5.41
N LEU A 169 -16.51 4.29 5.01
CA LEU A 169 -16.94 5.69 5.03
C LEU A 169 -18.02 5.99 3.97
N ALA A 170 -17.96 5.31 2.83
CA ALA A 170 -18.90 5.47 1.73
C ALA A 170 -20.27 4.83 1.98
N VAL A 171 -20.34 3.73 2.74
CA VAL A 171 -21.60 3.02 2.99
C VAL A 171 -22.67 3.95 3.57
N PRO A 172 -22.41 4.74 4.63
CA PRO A 172 -23.39 5.69 5.14
C PRO A 172 -23.80 6.76 4.13
N PHE A 173 -22.90 7.20 3.26
CA PHE A 173 -23.20 8.15 2.19
C PHE A 173 -24.15 7.57 1.13
N LEU A 174 -23.97 6.31 0.76
CA LEU A 174 -24.82 5.60 -0.20
C LEU A 174 -26.21 5.29 0.37
N GLN A 175 -26.32 5.07 1.68
CA GLN A 175 -27.59 4.73 2.33
C GLN A 175 -28.52 5.92 2.58
N GLN A 176 -28.02 7.16 2.53
CA GLN A 176 -28.80 8.37 2.81
C GLN A 176 -29.72 8.83 1.67
N GLY A 177 -30.05 7.95 0.71
CA GLY A 177 -30.93 8.28 -0.40
C GLY A 177 -30.24 9.09 -1.49
N SER A 178 -28.95 8.87 -1.72
CA SER A 178 -28.27 9.41 -2.89
C SER A 178 -28.80 8.73 -4.15
N ASP A 179 -29.08 9.49 -5.22
CA ASP A 179 -29.39 8.95 -6.57
C ASP A 179 -28.19 8.23 -7.22
N VAL A 180 -27.19 7.87 -6.42
CA VAL A 180 -25.91 7.31 -6.83
C VAL A 180 -25.97 5.79 -6.70
N SER A 181 -25.77 5.08 -7.81
CA SER A 181 -25.65 3.62 -7.79
C SER A 181 -24.49 3.19 -6.88
N ALA A 182 -24.79 2.42 -5.83
CA ALA A 182 -23.78 1.90 -4.92
C ALA A 182 -22.70 1.08 -5.65
N ILE A 183 -23.11 0.23 -6.59
CA ILE A 183 -22.20 -0.59 -7.39
C ILE A 183 -21.36 0.29 -8.32
N GLY A 184 -22.00 1.26 -9.00
CA GLY A 184 -21.31 2.20 -9.88
C GLY A 184 -20.29 3.05 -9.14
N PHE A 185 -20.64 3.54 -7.96
CA PHE A 185 -19.75 4.33 -7.12
C PHE A 185 -18.56 3.53 -6.60
N ILE A 186 -18.78 2.31 -6.09
CA ILE A 186 -17.69 1.45 -5.60
C ILE A 186 -16.78 1.04 -6.76
N ALA A 187 -17.35 0.74 -7.94
CA ALA A 187 -16.56 0.46 -9.15
C ALA A 187 -15.74 1.69 -9.58
N ALA A 188 -16.34 2.88 -9.64
CA ALA A 188 -15.65 4.13 -9.96
C ALA A 188 -14.50 4.39 -8.98
N MET A 189 -14.74 4.22 -7.68
CA MET A 189 -13.73 4.41 -6.64
C MET A 189 -12.59 3.39 -6.78
N ALA A 190 -12.91 2.11 -6.98
CA ALA A 190 -11.92 1.04 -7.14
C ALA A 190 -11.00 1.29 -8.35
N VAL A 191 -11.58 1.69 -9.49
CA VAL A 191 -10.78 1.97 -10.69
C VAL A 191 -10.00 3.28 -10.52
N SER A 192 -10.61 4.31 -9.93
CA SER A 192 -10.00 5.63 -9.70
C SER A 192 -8.79 5.55 -8.77
N SER A 193 -8.86 4.72 -7.72
CA SER A 193 -7.74 4.52 -6.80
C SER A 193 -6.66 3.58 -7.36
N THR A 194 -6.98 2.65 -8.27
CA THR A 194 -5.96 1.69 -8.77
C THR A 194 -5.25 2.16 -10.04
N ILE A 195 -5.94 2.87 -10.93
CA ILE A 195 -5.34 3.33 -12.19
C ILE A 195 -4.15 4.28 -12.00
N VAL A 196 -4.10 4.96 -10.86
CA VAL A 196 -3.04 5.89 -10.48
C VAL A 196 -1.75 5.20 -10.03
N ASP A 197 -1.74 3.86 -9.88
CA ASP A 197 -0.55 3.07 -9.56
C ASP A 197 0.55 3.10 -10.64
N VAL A 198 0.27 3.74 -11.78
CA VAL A 198 1.25 4.12 -12.80
C VAL A 198 2.17 5.27 -12.34
N SER A 199 1.83 5.93 -11.23
CA SER A 199 2.64 6.96 -10.56
C SER A 199 4.03 6.43 -10.21
N PRO A 200 5.10 7.22 -10.39
CA PRO A 200 6.45 6.81 -10.01
C PRO A 200 6.65 6.64 -8.49
N PHE A 201 5.65 7.01 -7.68
CA PHE A 201 5.64 6.85 -6.24
C PHE A 201 4.94 5.56 -5.77
N SER A 202 4.16 4.92 -6.64
CA SER A 202 3.56 3.60 -6.36
C SER A 202 4.57 2.49 -6.61
N THR A 203 4.39 1.35 -5.95
CA THR A 203 5.22 0.14 -6.10
C THR A 203 5.36 -0.27 -7.57
N ASN A 204 4.26 -0.27 -8.32
CA ASN A 204 4.25 -0.67 -9.73
C ASN A 204 5.03 0.33 -10.60
N GLY A 205 4.79 1.64 -10.45
CA GLY A 205 5.51 2.66 -11.22
C GLY A 205 7.00 2.77 -10.85
N ALA A 206 7.36 2.56 -9.59
CA ALA A 206 8.76 2.53 -9.14
C ALA A 206 9.52 1.34 -9.76
N LEU A 207 8.90 0.16 -9.85
CA LEU A 207 9.48 -1.01 -10.52
C LEU A 207 9.69 -0.76 -12.01
N VAL A 208 8.73 -0.13 -12.69
CA VAL A 208 8.85 0.24 -14.12
C VAL A 208 10.01 1.23 -14.32
N LEU A 209 10.16 2.22 -13.45
CA LEU A 209 11.26 3.18 -13.47
C LEU A 209 12.63 2.54 -13.16
N ALA A 210 12.67 1.54 -12.28
CA ALA A 210 13.88 0.81 -11.94
C ALA A 210 14.35 -0.12 -13.07
N ASN A 211 13.41 -0.70 -13.83
CA ASN A 211 13.69 -1.62 -14.94
C ASN A 211 13.83 -0.92 -16.30
N ALA A 212 13.75 0.41 -16.36
CA ALA A 212 13.90 1.15 -17.61
C ALA A 212 15.32 1.01 -18.18
N GLN A 213 15.45 0.27 -19.30
CA GLN A 213 16.70 0.08 -20.04
C GLN A 213 16.70 0.92 -21.32
N GLY A 214 17.85 1.51 -21.68
CA GLY A 214 18.00 2.24 -22.95
C GLY A 214 17.27 3.58 -23.04
N VAL A 215 16.78 4.13 -21.93
CA VAL A 215 16.10 5.44 -21.86
C VAL A 215 16.73 6.29 -20.76
N ASP A 216 16.78 7.62 -20.96
CA ASP A 216 17.15 8.56 -19.90
C ASP A 216 16.14 8.48 -18.74
N ARG A 217 16.64 8.03 -17.57
CA ARG A 217 15.86 7.82 -16.35
C ARG A 217 15.25 9.11 -15.81
N HIS A 218 15.91 10.25 -15.96
CA HIS A 218 15.37 11.54 -15.51
C HIS A 218 14.23 12.02 -16.41
N ALA A 219 14.40 11.88 -17.72
CA ALA A 219 13.34 12.19 -18.69
C ALA A 219 12.14 11.24 -18.53
N PHE A 220 12.39 9.95 -18.31
CA PHE A 220 11.35 8.95 -18.07
C PHE A 220 10.59 9.20 -16.76
N PHE A 221 11.30 9.49 -15.66
CA PHE A 221 10.69 9.89 -14.39
C PHE A 221 9.76 11.11 -14.55
N ARG A 222 10.21 12.15 -15.26
CA ARG A 222 9.40 13.35 -15.52
C ARG A 222 8.14 13.01 -16.31
N LYS A 223 8.23 12.12 -17.31
CA LYS A 223 7.07 11.63 -18.06
C LYS A 223 6.10 10.86 -17.17
N LEU A 224 6.59 9.96 -16.31
CA LEU A 224 5.75 9.24 -15.35
C LEU A 224 5.06 10.18 -14.37
N MET A 225 5.76 11.22 -13.90
CA MET A 225 5.16 12.22 -13.01
C MET A 225 4.03 13.00 -13.68
N VAL A 226 4.24 13.47 -14.91
CA VAL A 226 3.21 14.20 -15.67
C VAL A 226 2.03 13.28 -16.00
N TYR A 227 2.32 12.06 -16.46
CA TYR A 227 1.29 11.07 -16.77
C TYR A 227 0.48 10.68 -15.53
N GLY A 228 1.16 10.36 -14.42
CA GLY A 228 0.53 10.04 -13.14
C GLY A 228 -0.35 11.18 -12.66
N GLY A 229 0.15 12.43 -12.66
CA GLY A 229 -0.64 13.59 -12.25
C GLY A 229 -1.86 13.85 -13.14
N LEU A 230 -1.73 13.66 -14.46
CA LEU A 230 -2.87 13.74 -15.38
C LEU A 230 -3.90 12.65 -15.10
N VAL A 231 -3.46 11.41 -14.89
CA VAL A 231 -4.34 10.29 -14.55
C VAL A 231 -5.05 10.52 -13.21
N THR A 232 -4.34 10.99 -12.17
CA THR A 232 -4.95 11.34 -10.87
C THR A 232 -6.04 12.39 -11.00
N LEU A 233 -5.90 13.34 -11.94
CA LEU A 233 -6.85 14.43 -12.11
C LEU A 233 -8.02 14.09 -13.03
N LEU A 234 -7.76 13.36 -14.11
CA LEU A 234 -8.75 13.06 -15.14
C LEU A 234 -9.54 11.77 -14.86
N ALA A 235 -8.89 10.73 -14.32
CA ALA A 235 -9.55 9.44 -14.11
C ALA A 235 -10.76 9.52 -13.17
N PRO A 236 -10.71 10.21 -12.01
CA PRO A 236 -11.88 10.34 -11.15
C PRO A 236 -13.08 10.97 -11.85
N VAL A 237 -12.84 11.99 -12.67
CA VAL A 237 -13.89 12.71 -13.41
C VAL A 237 -14.52 11.81 -14.46
N VAL A 238 -13.70 11.11 -15.25
CA VAL A 238 -14.18 10.22 -16.32
C VAL A 238 -14.94 9.04 -15.72
N LEU A 239 -14.39 8.39 -14.68
CA LEU A 239 -15.01 7.22 -14.05
C LEU A 239 -16.29 7.58 -13.31
N TRP A 240 -16.31 8.71 -12.62
CA TRP A 240 -17.53 9.24 -12.02
C TRP A 240 -18.59 9.48 -13.09
N PHE A 241 -18.25 10.13 -14.20
CA PHE A 241 -19.20 10.35 -15.28
C PHE A 241 -19.71 9.03 -15.88
N SER A 242 -18.83 8.05 -16.11
CA SER A 242 -19.18 6.78 -16.74
C SER A 242 -19.95 5.81 -15.85
N PHE A 243 -19.69 5.77 -14.54
CA PHE A 243 -20.27 4.77 -13.64
C PHE A 243 -21.28 5.34 -12.63
N VAL A 244 -21.28 6.66 -12.41
CA VAL A 244 -22.17 7.32 -11.44
C VAL A 244 -23.20 8.21 -12.13
N VAL A 245 -22.88 8.81 -13.28
CA VAL A 245 -23.80 9.71 -14.01
C VAL A 245 -24.57 9.00 -15.13
N LEU A 246 -23.90 8.14 -15.90
CA LEU A 246 -24.49 7.30 -16.95
C LEU A 246 -25.16 6.04 -16.37
#